data_AF-A0A1W2EZ46-F1
#
_entry.id   AF-A0A1W2EZ46-F1
#
_cell.length_a   1.000
_cell.length_b   1.000
_cell.length_c   1.000
_cell.angle_alpha   90.00
_cell.angle_beta   90.00
_cell.angle_gamma   90.00
#
_symmetry.space_group_name_H-M   'P 1'
#
loop_
_entity.id
_entity.type
_entity.pdbx_description
1 polymer ?
#
loop_
_entity_poly.entity_id
_entity_poly.type
_entity_poly.pdbx_seq_one_letter_code
_entity_poly.pdbx_strand_id
1 'polypeptide(L)'
;MSVQKQSVSFTDTAYTFARELVEAGEYPNMSAAVSGELAKAKAERDREQSLLEAELERRMALPLDQWEPVGKATDVTAGARARLAAVAQKT
;
A
#
# COMPACT_ATOMS: atom_id res chain seq x y z
N MET A 1 18.82 -21.33 5.89
CA MET A 1 18.43 -19.95 6.28
C MET A 1 18.60 -19.84 7.79
N SER A 2 19.37 -18.86 8.27
CA SER A 2 19.53 -18.63 9.70
C SER A 2 18.33 -17.85 10.23
N VAL A 3 17.77 -18.28 11.36
CA VAL A 3 16.69 -17.58 12.06
C VAL A 3 17.31 -16.82 13.23
N GLN A 4 17.00 -15.53 13.35
CA GLN A 4 17.45 -14.71 14.46
C GLN A 4 16.37 -14.73 15.56
N LYS A 5 16.70 -15.32 16.72
CA LYS A 5 15.77 -15.35 17.86
C LYS A 5 15.89 -14.04 18.63
N GLN A 6 14.78 -13.31 18.73
CA GLN A 6 14.68 -12.05 19.46
C GLN A 6 13.42 -12.07 20.33
N SER A 7 13.49 -11.46 21.51
CA SER A 7 12.31 -11.23 22.34
C SER A 7 11.69 -9.89 21.92
N VAL A 8 10.40 -9.90 21.61
CA VAL A 8 9.65 -8.70 21.22
C VAL A 8 8.33 -8.67 21.97
N SER A 9 7.85 -7.47 22.28
CA SER A 9 6.53 -7.27 22.88
C SER A 9 5.49 -7.10 21.77
N PHE A 10 4.35 -7.76 21.93
CA PHE A 10 3.19 -7.60 21.05
C PHE A 10 2.09 -6.85 21.79
N THR A 11 1.25 -6.15 21.02
CA THR A 11 -0.08 -5.79 21.52
C THR A 11 -0.93 -7.05 21.62
N ASP A 12 -1.94 -7.06 22.50
CA ASP A 12 -2.86 -8.20 22.64
C ASP A 12 -3.53 -8.56 21.31
N THR A 13 -3.89 -7.56 20.50
CA THR A 13 -4.46 -7.75 19.16
C THR A 13 -3.49 -8.48 18.24
N ALA A 14 -2.23 -8.06 18.17
CA ALA A 14 -1.24 -8.68 17.28
C ALA A 14 -0.90 -10.11 17.72
N TYR A 15 -0.81 -10.34 19.03
CA TYR A 15 -0.58 -11.67 19.58
C TYR A 15 -1.77 -12.61 19.29
N THR A 16 -3.00 -12.14 19.50
CA THR A 16 -4.22 -12.91 19.25
C THR A 16 -4.33 -13.30 17.79
N PHE A 17 -4.12 -12.35 16.87
CA PHE A 17 -4.14 -12.61 15.43
C PHE A 17 -3.09 -13.66 15.02
N ALA A 18 -1.84 -13.51 15.46
CA ALA A 18 -0.79 -14.48 15.15
C ALA A 18 -1.10 -15.88 15.68
N ARG A 19 -1.75 -15.98 16.85
CA ARG A 19 -2.22 -17.24 17.43
C ARG A 19 -3.33 -17.86 16.58
N GLU A 20 -4.31 -17.08 16.15
CA GLU A 20 -5.42 -17.54 15.30
C GLU A 20 -4.91 -18.13 13.98
N LEU A 21 -3.89 -17.53 13.36
CA LEU A 21 -3.28 -18.06 12.14
C LEU A 21 -2.62 -19.44 12.37
N VAL A 22 -2.03 -19.67 13.55
CA VAL A 22 -1.45 -20.97 13.91
C VAL A 22 -2.55 -21.99 14.20
N GLU A 23 -3.59 -21.59 14.92
CA GLU A 23 -4.75 -22.44 15.25
C GLU A 23 -5.53 -22.85 14.00
N ALA A 24 -5.61 -21.97 13.00
CA ALA A 24 -6.17 -22.26 11.68
C ALA A 24 -5.27 -23.17 10.82
N GLY A 25 -4.04 -23.44 11.25
CA GLY A 25 -3.08 -24.27 10.53
C GLY A 25 -2.40 -23.56 9.35
N GLU A 26 -2.56 -22.25 9.20
CA GLU A 26 -1.89 -21.47 8.16
C GLU A 26 -0.37 -21.40 8.40
N TYR A 27 0.05 -21.45 9.66
CA TYR A 27 1.45 -21.52 10.05
C TYR A 27 1.71 -22.58 11.13
N PRO A 28 2.91 -23.19 11.12
CA PRO A 28 3.24 -24.27 12.06
C PRO A 28 3.51 -23.80 13.50
N ASN A 29 3.78 -22.51 13.72
CA ASN A 29 4.00 -21.91 15.04
C ASN A 29 3.99 -20.38 14.97
N MET A 30 3.97 -19.72 16.14
CA MET A 30 3.95 -18.26 16.27
C MET A 30 5.10 -17.55 15.55
N SER A 31 6.32 -18.09 15.62
CA SER A 31 7.48 -17.48 14.97
C SER A 31 7.36 -17.50 13.45
N ALA A 32 6.82 -18.59 12.90
CA ALA A 32 6.53 -18.71 11.47
C ALA A 32 5.42 -17.75 11.05
N ALA A 33 4.34 -17.64 11.82
CA ALA A 33 3.25 -16.69 11.56
C ALA A 33 3.75 -15.24 11.52
N VAL A 34 4.44 -14.80 12.57
CA VAL A 34 4.97 -13.43 12.63
C VAL A 34 5.96 -13.16 11.50
N SER A 35 6.87 -14.09 11.22
CA SER A 35 7.85 -13.91 10.13
C SER A 35 7.18 -13.88 8.75
N GLY A 36 6.18 -14.74 8.53
CA GLY A 36 5.42 -14.82 7.29
C GLY A 36 4.59 -13.58 7.04
N GLU A 37 3.84 -13.11 8.05
CA GLU A 37 3.03 -11.89 7.94
C GLU A 37 3.90 -10.64 7.76
N LEU A 38 5.07 -10.55 8.42
CA LEU A 38 6.04 -9.48 8.15
C LEU A 38 6.58 -9.54 6.72
N ALA A 39 6.87 -10.73 6.19
CA ALA A 39 7.34 -10.89 4.82
C ALA A 39 6.25 -10.51 3.80
N LYS A 40 4.99 -10.89 4.02
CA LYS A 40 3.84 -10.46 3.21
C LYS A 40 3.70 -8.94 3.23
N ALA A 41 3.70 -8.34 4.41
CA ALA A 41 3.56 -6.91 4.56
C ALA A 41 4.75 -6.14 3.94
N LYS A 42 5.96 -6.73 3.89
CA LYS A 42 7.09 -6.17 3.13
C LYS A 42 6.82 -6.24 1.63
N ALA A 43 6.42 -7.40 1.12
CA ALA A 43 6.15 -7.60 -0.31
C ALA A 43 5.05 -6.68 -0.84
N GLU A 44 4.01 -6.43 -0.04
CA GLU A 44 2.96 -5.45 -0.37
C GLU A 44 3.51 -4.03 -0.50
N ARG A 45 4.31 -3.58 0.48
CA ARG A 45 4.96 -2.26 0.42
C ARG A 45 5.90 -2.12 -0.77
N ASP A 46 6.72 -3.15 -1.03
CA ASP A 46 7.63 -3.15 -2.19
C ASP A 46 6.84 -3.05 -3.51
N ARG A 47 5.70 -3.75 -3.61
CA ARG A 47 4.82 -3.69 -4.77
C ARG A 47 4.21 -2.31 -4.95
N GLU A 48 3.66 -1.72 -3.89
CA GLU A 48 3.09 -0.36 -3.93
C GLU A 48 4.15 0.67 -4.33
N GLN A 49 5.34 0.58 -3.75
CA GLN A 49 6.47 1.43 -4.10
C GLN A 49 6.84 1.28 -5.58
N SER A 50 6.98 0.05 -6.07
CA SER A 50 7.33 -0.21 -7.47
C SER A 50 6.30 0.35 -8.44
N LEU A 51 5.00 0.25 -8.10
CA LEU A 51 3.93 0.81 -8.93
C LEU A 51 3.98 2.35 -8.96
N LEU A 52 4.25 2.99 -7.82
CA LEU A 52 4.40 4.43 -7.75
C LEU A 52 5.62 4.90 -8.55
N GLU A 53 6.76 4.26 -8.37
CA GLU A 53 8.01 4.60 -9.07
C GLU A 53 7.86 4.45 -10.59
N ALA A 54 7.26 3.34 -11.05
CA ALA A 54 6.99 3.13 -12.47
C ALA A 54 6.07 4.22 -13.06
N GLU A 55 5.05 4.65 -12.30
CA GLU A 55 4.16 5.72 -12.76
C GLU A 55 4.85 7.08 -12.76
N LEU A 56 5.70 7.36 -11.77
CA LEU A 56 6.51 8.58 -11.75
C LEU A 56 7.47 8.63 -12.94
N GLU A 57 8.19 7.55 -13.20
CA GLU A 57 9.10 7.45 -14.35
C GLU A 57 8.35 7.66 -15.67
N ARG A 58 7.19 7.00 -15.83
CA ARG A 58 6.34 7.15 -17.02
C ARG A 58 5.91 8.60 -17.24
N ARG A 59 5.50 9.31 -16.17
CA ARG A 59 5.08 10.72 -16.25
C ARG A 59 6.27 11.65 -16.49
N MET A 60 7.41 11.38 -15.86
CA MET A 60 8.63 12.17 -16.01
C MET A 60 9.22 12.07 -17.42
N ALA A 61 9.02 10.94 -18.11
CA ALA A 61 9.43 10.73 -19.49
C ALA A 61 8.54 11.46 -20.51
N LEU A 62 7.41 12.05 -20.10
CA LEU A 62 6.54 12.78 -21.03
C LEU A 62 7.24 14.07 -21.52
N PRO A 63 7.14 14.38 -22.82
CA PRO A 63 7.58 15.66 -23.38
C PRO A 63 7.00 16.87 -22.62
N LEU A 64 7.80 17.93 -22.45
CA LEU A 64 7.42 19.12 -21.65
C LEU A 64 6.13 19.81 -22.14
N ASP A 65 5.81 19.71 -23.42
CA ASP A 65 4.57 20.25 -24.00
C ASP A 65 3.31 19.48 -23.56
N GLN A 66 3.46 18.32 -22.92
CA GLN A 66 2.38 17.56 -22.29
C GLN A 66 2.23 17.84 -20.78
N TRP A 67 3.10 18.68 -20.21
CA TRP A 67 2.98 19.10 -18.82
C TRP A 67 2.09 20.32 -18.71
N GLU A 68 1.04 20.21 -17.88
CA GLU A 68 0.18 21.35 -17.57
C GLU A 68 0.74 22.16 -16.39
N PRO A 69 0.77 23.51 -16.48
CA PRO A 69 1.06 24.34 -15.32
C PRO A 69 0.04 24.08 -14.22
N VAL A 70 0.53 23.80 -13.01
CA VAL A 70 -0.31 23.46 -11.83
C VAL A 70 -1.33 24.57 -11.50
N GLY A 71 -1.07 25.83 -11.89
CA GLY A 71 -1.96 26.94 -11.63
C GLY A 71 -2.13 27.23 -10.13
N LYS A 72 -3.32 27.65 -9.71
CA LYS A 72 -3.64 27.83 -8.28
C LYS A 72 -4.10 26.51 -7.67
N ALA A 73 -3.72 26.26 -6.42
CA ALA A 73 -4.13 25.05 -5.70
C ALA A 73 -5.66 24.83 -5.67
N THR A 74 -6.46 25.90 -5.72
CA THR A 74 -7.93 25.85 -5.79
C THR A 74 -8.47 25.23 -7.07
N ASP A 75 -7.67 25.30 -8.15
CA ASP A 75 -8.07 24.99 -9.51
C ASP A 75 -7.63 23.58 -9.93
N VAL A 76 -6.62 23.02 -9.24
CA VAL A 76 -6.07 21.66 -9.48
C VAL A 76 -7.15 20.58 -9.53
N THR A 77 -8.19 20.70 -8.70
CA THR A 77 -9.27 19.70 -8.64
C THR A 77 -10.54 20.14 -9.37
N ALA A 78 -10.54 21.27 -10.08
CA ALA A 78 -11.73 21.82 -10.74
C ALA A 78 -12.31 20.86 -11.79
N GLY A 79 -11.47 20.27 -12.64
CA GLY A 79 -11.88 19.29 -13.65
C GLY A 79 -12.48 18.02 -13.04
N ALA A 80 -11.90 17.53 -11.94
CA ALA A 80 -12.44 16.36 -11.22
C ALA A 80 -13.83 16.64 -10.62
N ARG A 81 -14.01 17.82 -10.00
CA ARG A 81 -15.32 18.25 -9.47
C ARG A 81 -16.37 18.38 -10.58
N ALA A 82 -16.02 18.98 -11.71
CA ALA A 82 -16.92 19.11 -12.85
C ALA A 82 -17.35 17.73 -13.39
N ARG A 83 -16.41 16.78 -13.50
CA ARG A 83 -16.71 15.40 -13.91
C ARG A 83 -17.65 14.71 -12.92
N LEU A 84 -17.40 14.81 -11.61
CA LEU A 84 -18.25 14.21 -10.58
C LEU A 84 -19.67 14.79 -10.62
N ALA A 85 -19.81 16.11 -10.80
CA ALA A 85 -21.11 16.76 -10.95
C ALA A 85 -21.87 16.24 -12.19
N ALA A 86 -21.17 16.06 -13.33
CA ALA A 86 -21.76 15.51 -14.55
C ALA A 86 -22.19 14.05 -14.41
N VAL A 87 -21.49 13.25 -13.60
CA VAL A 87 -21.88 11.86 -13.29
C VAL A 87 -23.10 11.84 -12.36
N ALA A 88 -23.13 12.70 -11.35
CA ALA A 88 -24.25 12.81 -10.41
C ALA A 88 -25.55 13.26 -11.09
N GLN A 89 -25.50 14.07 -12.15
CA GLN A 89 -26.67 14.50 -12.93
C GLN A 89 -27.23 13.43 -13.88
N LYS A 90 -26.45 12.37 -14.16
CA LYS A 90 -26.87 11.25 -15.02
C LYS A 90 -27.53 10.10 -14.23
N THR A 91 -27.57 10.22 -12.90
CA THR A 91 -28.19 9.25 -11.98
C THR A 91 -29.49 9.83 -11.46
#